data_AF-A0A103YNB4-F1
#
_entry.id   AF-A0A103YNB4-F1
#
_cell.length_a   1.000
_cell.length_b   1.000
_cell.length_c   1.000
_cell.angle_alpha   90.00
_cell.angle_beta   90.00
_cell.angle_gamma   90.00
#
_symmetry.space_group_name_H-M   'P 1'
#
loop_
_entity.id
_entity.type
_entity.pdbx_description
1 polymer ?
#
loop_
_entity_poly.entity_id
_entity_poly.type
_entity_poly.pdbx_seq_one_letter_code
_entity_poly.pdbx_strand_id
1 'polypeptide(L)'
;MLAIYTIQPTPKCSDGFITKQNLAGIPSSFLKLANKTELMEYMVDIRRTLHQNSELGYEELETSKLIRTELDKIGIDYRYPVAVTGVVGFMGTGKPPFVAIRADMDALAMQVPGKMHACGHDAHVSMLLGAAKMLQQHRTIVLVFQPAEEGGGGAKKMLDEGILKNVDAIFGLHVSVRFPIGTVATRPGPLLAASGFFEAVISGKGGHAATPHHAIDPVVAASNVIISLPSLVVTVAGFEGGGASNIIPISAGVHRCNASVDFNESEKPSYPPMVNHEHLHEHFQRVASDMLGATNIVEARPLMGAEDFSFFAEAIPGYFFSVWMQNENQEKLVSGHSPYFTVNEEVLPYGAALVTRYLLEHQIETDTSFHDEF
;
A
#
# COMPACT_ATOMS: atom_id res chain seq x y z
N MET A 1 42.75 6.26 -28.97
CA MET A 1 42.27 7.60 -28.54
C MET A 1 41.56 7.42 -27.21
N LEU A 2 42.26 7.73 -26.11
CA LEU A 2 41.73 7.75 -24.75
C LEU A 2 41.04 9.11 -24.54
N ALA A 3 39.77 9.14 -24.16
CA ALA A 3 39.10 10.35 -23.70
C ALA A 3 39.03 10.32 -22.17
N ILE A 4 39.83 11.18 -21.54
CA ILE A 4 39.86 11.43 -20.10
C ILE A 4 38.76 12.45 -19.81
N TYR A 5 37.70 12.04 -19.09
CA TYR A 5 36.72 12.98 -18.54
C TYR A 5 37.17 13.40 -17.13
N THR A 6 37.59 14.66 -17.02
CA THR A 6 37.92 15.33 -15.75
C THR A 6 36.63 15.67 -15.00
N ILE A 7 36.45 15.09 -13.81
CA ILE A 7 35.40 15.43 -12.86
C ILE A 7 35.72 16.80 -12.26
N GLN A 8 34.86 17.79 -12.48
CA GLN A 8 34.92 19.07 -11.76
C GLN A 8 34.26 18.93 -10.38
N PRO A 9 34.77 19.60 -9.33
CA PRO A 9 34.15 19.56 -8.01
C PRO A 9 32.84 20.36 -7.99
N THR A 10 31.79 19.74 -7.46
CA THR A 10 30.49 20.37 -7.20
C THR A 10 30.60 21.50 -6.17
N PRO A 11 29.80 22.57 -6.28
CA PRO A 11 29.84 23.69 -5.35
C PRO A 11 29.31 23.26 -3.97
N LYS A 12 30.03 23.69 -2.93
CA LYS A 12 29.64 23.52 -1.52
C LYS A 12 28.30 24.21 -1.27
N CYS A 13 27.30 23.43 -0.88
CA CYS A 13 26.09 23.96 -0.25
C CYS A 13 26.39 24.14 1.24
N SER A 14 26.52 25.40 1.68
CA SER A 14 26.56 25.79 3.09
C SER A 14 25.22 26.41 3.45
N ASP A 15 24.42 25.70 4.25
CA ASP A 15 24.10 26.10 5.63
C ASP A 15 23.00 25.20 6.23
N GLY A 16 23.30 24.60 7.39
CA GLY A 16 22.27 24.16 8.33
C GLY A 16 21.94 22.68 8.48
N PHE A 17 22.92 21.74 8.43
CA PHE A 17 22.68 20.35 8.85
C PHE A 17 23.46 19.96 10.11
N ILE A 18 22.76 19.31 11.03
CA ILE A 18 23.21 18.89 12.36
C ILE A 18 24.45 17.98 12.26
N THR A 19 25.54 18.34 12.94
CA THR A 19 26.78 17.58 13.00
C THR A 19 26.77 16.53 14.12
N LYS A 20 27.69 15.55 14.01
CA LYS A 20 27.88 14.30 14.81
C LYS A 20 27.67 14.35 16.34
N GLN A 21 27.59 15.52 16.98
CA GLN A 21 27.54 15.64 18.45
C GLN A 21 26.15 15.58 19.07
N ASN A 22 25.06 15.42 18.29
CA ASN A 22 23.68 15.46 18.83
C ASN A 22 22.87 14.15 18.77
N LEU A 23 23.53 12.99 18.64
CA LEU A 23 22.85 11.68 18.59
C LEU A 23 22.27 11.20 19.94
N ALA A 24 22.45 11.95 21.03
CA ALA A 24 21.93 11.60 22.36
C ALA A 24 20.57 12.25 22.70
N GLY A 25 19.96 13.03 21.80
CA GLY A 25 18.73 13.80 22.08
C GLY A 25 17.54 13.53 21.14
N ILE A 26 17.55 12.42 20.41
CA ILE A 26 16.70 12.22 19.22
C ILE A 26 15.27 11.66 19.46
N PRO A 27 14.88 11.03 20.61
CA PRO A 27 13.55 10.42 20.73
C PRO A 27 12.35 11.34 20.41
N SER A 28 12.39 12.61 20.84
CA SER A 28 11.31 13.58 20.59
C SER A 28 11.51 14.48 19.36
N SER A 29 12.52 14.19 18.52
CA SER A 29 12.98 15.12 17.47
C SER A 29 12.41 14.85 16.08
N PHE A 30 12.05 13.60 15.73
CA PHE A 30 11.53 13.27 14.39
C PHE A 30 10.12 13.78 14.15
N LEU A 31 9.22 13.59 15.11
CA LEU A 31 7.87 14.14 15.00
C LEU A 31 7.90 15.67 14.97
N LYS A 32 8.81 16.32 15.71
CA LYS A 32 9.04 17.77 15.62
C LYS A 32 9.59 18.21 14.27
N LEU A 33 10.49 17.40 13.68
CA LEU A 33 11.04 17.66 12.35
C LEU A 33 9.96 17.51 11.27
N ALA A 34 9.16 16.45 11.34
CA ALA A 34 8.03 16.20 10.44
C ALA A 34 6.95 17.30 10.54
N ASN A 35 6.75 17.85 11.74
CA ASN A 35 5.83 18.96 12.01
C ASN A 35 6.38 20.35 11.67
N LYS A 36 7.61 20.49 11.14
CA LYS A 36 8.08 21.81 10.68
C LYS A 36 7.16 22.30 9.57
N THR A 37 6.75 23.56 9.65
CA THR A 37 5.79 24.18 8.72
C THR A 37 6.13 23.90 7.25
N GLU A 38 7.39 24.11 6.86
CA GLU A 38 7.84 23.87 5.48
C GLU A 38 7.67 22.41 5.02
N LEU A 39 7.98 21.43 5.89
CA LEU A 39 7.86 20.02 5.54
C LEU A 39 6.39 19.56 5.56
N MET A 40 5.59 20.11 6.48
CA MET A 40 4.16 19.86 6.54
C MET A 40 3.45 20.41 5.30
N GLU A 41 3.71 21.66 4.92
CA GLU A 41 3.19 22.28 3.70
C GLU A 41 3.60 21.47 2.46
N TYR A 42 4.86 21.04 2.40
CA TYR A 42 5.33 20.16 1.33
C TYR A 42 4.52 18.86 1.21
N MET A 43 4.32 18.14 2.33
CA MET A 43 3.54 16.90 2.32
C MET A 43 2.08 17.14 1.93
N VAL A 44 1.48 18.22 2.44
CA VAL A 44 0.10 18.62 2.09
C VAL A 44 -0.01 18.92 0.59
N ASP A 45 0.93 19.67 0.02
CA ASP A 45 0.92 20.05 -1.39
C ASP A 45 1.05 18.83 -2.30
N ILE A 46 1.96 17.91 -2.00
CA ILE A 46 2.09 16.64 -2.73
C ILE A 46 0.79 15.85 -2.66
N ARG A 47 0.25 15.65 -1.44
CA ARG A 47 -0.98 14.88 -1.25
C ARG A 47 -2.14 15.48 -2.02
N ARG A 48 -2.35 16.79 -1.95
CA ARG A 48 -3.44 17.48 -2.66
C ARG A 48 -3.26 17.44 -4.18
N THR A 49 -2.02 17.54 -4.65
CA THR A 49 -1.70 17.42 -6.08
C THR A 49 -2.06 16.03 -6.60
N LEU A 50 -1.68 14.97 -5.88
CA LEU A 50 -2.04 13.59 -6.21
C LEU A 50 -3.56 13.38 -6.14
N HIS A 51 -4.21 13.88 -5.08
CA HIS A 51 -5.66 13.78 -4.93
C HIS A 51 -6.42 14.38 -6.13
N GLN A 52 -5.97 15.53 -6.64
CA GLN A 52 -6.55 16.19 -7.81
C GLN A 52 -6.28 15.46 -9.13
N ASN A 53 -5.22 14.65 -9.21
CA ASN A 53 -4.79 13.93 -10.41
C ASN A 53 -4.81 12.41 -10.17
N SER A 54 -5.95 11.91 -9.67
CA SER A 54 -6.14 10.49 -9.36
C SER A 54 -6.03 9.61 -10.63
N GLU A 55 -5.14 8.63 -10.62
CA GLU A 55 -4.90 7.68 -11.72
C GLU A 55 -5.11 6.22 -11.26
N LEU A 56 -5.55 5.33 -12.15
CA LEU A 56 -5.86 3.95 -11.79
C LEU A 56 -4.60 3.07 -11.80
N GLY A 57 -4.72 1.88 -11.23
CA GLY A 57 -3.69 0.85 -11.27
C GLY A 57 -3.09 0.65 -12.67
N TYR A 58 -1.76 0.73 -12.77
CA TYR A 58 -0.95 0.65 -14.00
C TYR A 58 -1.13 1.81 -15.01
N GLU A 59 -1.93 2.83 -14.69
CA GLU A 59 -2.13 4.05 -15.46
C GLU A 59 -1.56 5.30 -14.77
N GLU A 60 -0.81 5.15 -13.68
CA GLU A 60 -0.29 6.20 -12.77
C GLU A 60 0.89 7.00 -13.36
N LEU A 61 0.75 7.49 -14.59
CA LEU A 61 1.83 8.15 -15.34
C LEU A 61 2.23 9.50 -14.73
N GLU A 62 1.25 10.34 -14.39
CA GLU A 62 1.51 11.67 -13.80
C GLU A 62 1.90 11.56 -12.33
N THR A 63 1.33 10.62 -11.59
CA THR A 63 1.72 10.27 -10.21
C THR A 63 3.19 9.81 -10.16
N SER A 64 3.56 8.85 -11.01
CA SER A 64 4.94 8.37 -11.12
C SER A 64 5.91 9.48 -11.52
N LYS A 65 5.51 10.34 -12.47
CA LYS A 65 6.31 11.50 -12.89
C LYS A 65 6.47 12.53 -11.78
N LEU A 66 5.45 12.79 -10.96
CA LEU A 66 5.57 13.65 -9.79
C LEU A 66 6.57 13.08 -8.80
N ILE A 67 6.45 11.79 -8.45
CA ILE A 67 7.38 11.09 -7.55
C ILE A 67 8.82 11.23 -8.05
N ARG A 68 9.07 10.92 -9.32
CA ARG A 68 10.41 11.04 -9.93
C ARG A 68 10.95 12.47 -9.87
N THR A 69 10.10 13.46 -10.15
CA THR A 69 10.47 14.88 -10.06
C THR A 69 10.87 15.28 -8.64
N GLU A 70 10.15 14.76 -7.64
CA GLU A 70 10.48 14.99 -6.23
C GLU A 70 11.76 14.28 -5.81
N LEU A 71 11.97 13.03 -6.23
CA LEU A 71 13.24 12.32 -5.99
C LEU A 71 14.43 13.04 -6.64
N ASP A 72 14.27 13.56 -7.86
CA ASP A 72 15.29 14.38 -8.54
C ASP A 72 15.61 15.67 -7.75
N LYS A 73 14.59 16.34 -7.20
CA LYS A 73 14.77 17.53 -6.34
C LYS A 73 15.48 17.22 -5.02
N ILE A 74 15.20 16.05 -4.43
CA ILE A 74 15.84 15.59 -3.19
C ILE A 74 17.28 15.08 -3.46
N GLY A 75 17.57 14.68 -4.70
CA GLY A 75 18.85 14.11 -5.10
C GLY A 75 18.96 12.61 -4.78
N ILE A 76 17.86 11.88 -4.95
CA ILE A 76 17.78 10.43 -4.75
C ILE A 76 17.74 9.73 -6.11
N ASP A 77 18.72 8.85 -6.36
CA ASP A 77 18.72 8.01 -7.56
C ASP A 77 17.55 7.02 -7.53
N TYR A 78 16.93 6.75 -8.69
CA TYR A 78 15.80 5.85 -8.78
C TYR A 78 15.82 4.97 -10.03
N ARG A 79 15.01 3.91 -9.99
CA ARG A 79 14.66 3.03 -11.12
C ARG A 79 13.21 3.26 -11.53
N TYR A 80 13.00 3.42 -12.82
CA TYR A 80 11.70 3.52 -13.49
C TYR A 80 11.87 3.14 -14.97
N PRO A 81 10.88 2.48 -15.60
CA PRO A 81 9.69 1.91 -14.97
C PRO A 81 10.01 0.63 -14.19
N VAL A 82 9.29 0.40 -13.09
CA VAL A 82 9.24 -0.87 -12.35
C VAL A 82 7.77 -1.25 -12.23
N ALA A 83 7.38 -2.49 -12.53
CA ALA A 83 5.98 -2.89 -12.50
C ALA A 83 5.04 -1.94 -13.30
N VAL A 84 5.42 -1.60 -14.54
CA VAL A 84 4.74 -0.64 -15.44
C VAL A 84 4.96 0.83 -15.05
N THR A 85 4.46 1.29 -13.91
CA THR A 85 4.46 2.71 -13.50
C THR A 85 5.20 2.97 -12.19
N GLY A 86 5.51 1.91 -11.43
CA GLY A 86 6.21 1.97 -10.15
C GLY A 86 7.61 2.57 -10.24
N VAL A 87 8.04 3.12 -9.10
CA VAL A 87 9.31 3.82 -8.92
C VAL A 87 10.02 3.25 -7.69
N VAL A 88 11.31 2.95 -7.81
CA VAL A 88 12.13 2.52 -6.67
C VAL A 88 13.31 3.47 -6.49
N GLY A 89 13.30 4.23 -5.40
CA GLY A 89 14.39 5.13 -5.01
C GLY A 89 15.43 4.43 -4.13
N PHE A 90 16.70 4.83 -4.27
CA PHE A 90 17.83 4.29 -3.53
C PHE A 90 18.59 5.42 -2.85
N MET A 91 18.73 5.36 -1.54
CA MET A 91 19.49 6.35 -0.77
C MET A 91 20.45 5.70 0.22
N GLY A 92 21.51 6.42 0.58
CA GLY A 92 22.45 5.99 1.61
C GLY A 92 23.77 5.43 1.07
N THR A 93 24.32 4.45 1.77
CA THR A 93 25.72 3.99 1.57
C THR A 93 25.89 2.99 0.42
N GLY A 94 24.80 2.40 -0.06
CA GLY A 94 24.82 1.33 -1.06
C GLY A 94 25.36 -0.01 -0.54
N LYS A 95 25.46 -0.16 0.79
CA LYS A 95 25.95 -1.37 1.47
C LYS A 95 24.88 -1.96 2.40
N PRO A 96 24.86 -3.28 2.62
CA PRO A 96 23.97 -3.90 3.59
C PRO A 96 24.10 -3.27 5.00
N PRO A 97 23.02 -3.29 5.80
CA PRO A 97 21.70 -3.81 5.45
C PRO A 97 20.88 -2.86 4.57
N PHE A 98 20.00 -3.41 3.74
CA PHE A 98 19.02 -2.70 2.92
C PHE A 98 17.64 -2.81 3.55
N VAL A 99 17.04 -1.68 3.92
CA VAL A 99 15.69 -1.67 4.48
C VAL A 99 14.77 -0.90 3.52
N ALA A 100 13.63 -1.51 3.19
CA ALA A 100 12.66 -0.92 2.29
C ALA A 100 11.48 -0.31 3.04
N ILE A 101 10.93 0.77 2.45
CA ILE A 101 9.63 1.31 2.84
C ILE A 101 8.75 1.34 1.61
N ARG A 102 7.52 0.87 1.75
CA ARG A 102 6.51 0.87 0.70
C ARG A 102 5.46 1.97 0.92
N ALA A 103 5.10 2.64 -0.17
CA ALA A 103 3.83 3.36 -0.34
C ALA A 103 3.19 2.90 -1.65
N ASP A 104 1.92 2.50 -1.60
CA ASP A 104 1.06 2.36 -2.79
C ASP A 104 0.74 3.74 -3.37
N MET A 105 0.33 3.78 -4.64
CA MET A 105 0.16 5.06 -5.35
C MET A 105 -1.05 5.13 -6.27
N ASP A 106 -1.80 4.04 -6.47
CA ASP A 106 -2.98 4.03 -7.32
C ASP A 106 -4.22 4.61 -6.65
N ALA A 107 -5.16 5.06 -7.47
CA ALA A 107 -6.48 5.51 -7.06
C ALA A 107 -7.56 4.50 -7.48
N LEU A 108 -8.78 4.72 -6.98
CA LEU A 108 -9.94 3.88 -7.25
C LEU A 108 -10.83 4.48 -8.35
N ALA A 109 -11.45 3.60 -9.15
CA ALA A 109 -12.57 3.97 -10.01
C ALA A 109 -13.83 4.16 -9.16
N MET A 110 -14.42 5.35 -9.23
CA MET A 110 -15.58 5.75 -8.41
C MET A 110 -16.70 6.25 -9.32
N GLN A 111 -17.96 6.00 -8.96
CA GLN A 111 -19.10 6.49 -9.76
C GLN A 111 -19.11 8.03 -9.85
N VAL A 112 -18.84 8.69 -8.73
CA VAL A 112 -18.64 10.14 -8.62
C VAL A 112 -17.46 10.31 -7.65
N PRO A 113 -16.37 11.02 -8.01
CA PRO A 113 -16.18 11.88 -9.20
C PRO A 113 -15.60 11.20 -10.46
N GLY A 114 -15.51 9.87 -10.52
CA GLY A 114 -14.91 9.13 -11.65
C GLY A 114 -13.64 8.37 -11.24
N LYS A 115 -12.64 9.11 -10.72
CA LYS A 115 -11.43 8.56 -10.09
C LYS A 115 -11.18 9.29 -8.78
N MET A 116 -10.75 8.60 -7.73
CA MET A 116 -10.49 9.21 -6.43
C MET A 116 -9.51 8.35 -5.61
N HIS A 117 -8.57 8.97 -4.91
CA HIS A 117 -7.84 8.33 -3.82
C HIS A 117 -8.77 8.12 -2.60
N ALA A 118 -9.68 7.16 -2.72
CA ALA A 118 -10.64 6.81 -1.67
C ALA A 118 -10.07 5.80 -0.65
N CYS A 119 -8.82 5.38 -0.79
CA CYS A 119 -8.09 4.52 0.17
C CYS A 119 -6.93 5.23 0.88
N GLY A 120 -6.54 6.42 0.41
CA GLY A 120 -5.51 7.26 1.04
C GLY A 120 -4.08 7.08 0.50
N HIS A 121 -3.91 6.44 -0.66
CA HIS A 121 -2.60 6.20 -1.27
C HIS A 121 -1.85 7.52 -1.60
N ASP A 122 -2.59 8.60 -1.89
CA ASP A 122 -2.04 9.96 -1.98
C ASP A 122 -1.32 10.42 -0.69
N ALA A 123 -1.86 10.05 0.47
CA ALA A 123 -1.23 10.31 1.76
C ALA A 123 -0.01 9.41 1.99
N HIS A 124 -0.07 8.13 1.58
CA HIS A 124 1.06 7.20 1.73
C HIS A 124 2.28 7.66 0.93
N VAL A 125 2.10 8.03 -0.35
CA VAL A 125 3.16 8.59 -1.19
C VAL A 125 3.74 9.87 -0.58
N SER A 126 2.86 10.77 -0.11
CA SER A 126 3.27 12.02 0.53
C SER A 126 4.11 11.79 1.78
N MET A 127 3.69 10.88 2.67
CA MET A 127 4.43 10.51 3.88
C MET A 127 5.80 9.92 3.53
N LEU A 128 5.90 9.09 2.49
CA LEU A 128 7.16 8.48 2.07
C LEU A 128 8.15 9.52 1.49
N LEU A 129 7.66 10.46 0.67
CA LEU A 129 8.47 11.59 0.20
C LEU A 129 8.89 12.53 1.33
N GLY A 130 8.00 12.75 2.31
CA GLY A 130 8.31 13.48 3.54
C GLY A 130 9.42 12.79 4.35
N ALA A 131 9.32 11.48 4.54
CA ALA A 131 10.36 10.67 5.18
C ALA A 131 11.69 10.75 4.40
N ALA A 132 11.66 10.68 3.06
CA ALA A 132 12.84 10.82 2.22
C ALA A 132 13.58 12.14 2.44
N LYS A 133 12.87 13.26 2.66
CA LYS A 133 13.45 14.56 3.04
C LYS A 133 14.04 14.60 4.45
N MET A 134 13.52 13.78 5.36
CA MET A 134 13.99 13.70 6.75
C MET A 134 15.19 12.77 6.93
N LEU A 135 15.31 11.75 6.08
CA LEU A 135 16.31 10.69 6.19
C LEU A 135 17.71 11.20 5.88
N GLN A 136 18.66 10.78 6.71
CA GLN A 136 20.09 11.05 6.53
C GLN A 136 20.77 9.89 5.81
N GLN A 137 21.82 10.16 5.03
CA GLN A 137 22.54 9.17 4.17
C GLN A 137 23.39 8.14 4.94
N HIS A 138 22.96 7.71 6.13
CA HIS A 138 23.76 6.85 7.01
C HIS A 138 23.54 5.35 6.77
N ARG A 139 22.45 4.96 6.11
CA ARG A 139 22.06 3.56 5.86
C ARG A 139 21.45 3.41 4.48
N THR A 140 21.56 2.22 3.90
CA THR A 140 20.97 1.96 2.59
C THR A 140 19.48 1.73 2.72
N ILE A 141 18.70 2.63 2.13
CA ILE A 141 17.25 2.64 2.22
C ILE A 141 16.69 2.56 0.81
N VAL A 142 15.66 1.73 0.65
CA VAL A 142 14.95 1.51 -0.60
C VAL A 142 13.54 2.09 -0.46
N LEU A 143 13.21 3.12 -1.25
CA LEU A 143 11.90 3.75 -1.25
C LEU A 143 11.06 3.12 -2.37
N VAL A 144 10.04 2.35 -2.02
CA VAL A 144 9.21 1.57 -2.95
C VAL A 144 7.88 2.29 -3.15
N PHE A 145 7.70 2.88 -4.33
CA PHE A 145 6.42 3.46 -4.75
C PHE A 145 5.72 2.46 -5.68
N GLN A 146 4.72 1.78 -5.14
CA GLN A 146 4.10 0.61 -5.73
C GLN A 146 2.81 0.98 -6.49
N PRO A 147 2.66 0.56 -7.76
CA PRO A 147 1.40 0.71 -8.49
C PRO A 147 0.36 -0.33 -8.07
N ALA A 148 -0.87 -0.11 -8.52
CA ALA A 148 -1.90 -1.14 -8.68
C ALA A 148 -2.12 -2.07 -7.46
N GLU A 149 -2.19 -1.49 -6.26
CA GLU A 149 -2.55 -2.24 -5.03
C GLU A 149 -4.00 -2.74 -5.10
N GLU A 150 -4.91 -1.94 -5.68
CA GLU A 150 -6.38 -2.10 -5.66
C GLU A 150 -6.87 -3.22 -6.61
N GLY A 151 -6.37 -4.43 -6.41
CA GLY A 151 -6.68 -5.64 -7.17
C GLY A 151 -5.74 -5.93 -8.35
N GLY A 152 -4.73 -5.08 -8.59
CA GLY A 152 -3.80 -5.24 -9.71
C GLY A 152 -2.57 -6.10 -9.40
N GLY A 153 -2.28 -6.37 -8.13
CA GLY A 153 -1.12 -7.18 -7.70
C GLY A 153 0.23 -6.54 -8.02
N GLY A 154 0.33 -5.21 -7.92
CA GLY A 154 1.57 -4.49 -8.22
C GLY A 154 2.76 -4.92 -7.37
N ALA A 155 2.54 -5.29 -6.10
CA ALA A 155 3.59 -5.85 -5.23
C ALA A 155 4.22 -7.11 -5.81
N LYS A 156 3.39 -8.06 -6.27
CA LYS A 156 3.85 -9.29 -6.92
C LYS A 156 4.68 -8.98 -8.17
N LYS A 157 4.21 -8.05 -9.01
CA LYS A 157 4.92 -7.66 -10.23
C LYS A 157 6.27 -7.02 -9.93
N MET A 158 6.38 -6.19 -8.88
CA MET A 158 7.67 -5.63 -8.43
C MET A 158 8.63 -6.71 -7.93
N LEU A 159 8.13 -7.72 -7.20
CA LEU A 159 8.94 -8.86 -6.74
C LEU A 159 9.46 -9.71 -7.92
N ASP A 160 8.59 -10.01 -8.88
CA ASP A 160 8.94 -10.80 -10.06
C ASP A 160 10.03 -10.13 -10.91
N GLU A 161 10.05 -8.80 -10.96
CA GLU A 161 11.11 -8.01 -11.61
C GLU A 161 12.44 -8.02 -10.82
N GLY A 162 12.44 -8.51 -9.58
CA GLY A 162 13.64 -8.78 -8.78
C GLY A 162 14.29 -7.55 -8.16
N ILE A 163 13.61 -6.40 -8.13
CA ILE A 163 14.17 -5.13 -7.65
C ILE A 163 14.48 -5.13 -6.14
N LEU A 164 13.85 -6.03 -5.37
CA LEU A 164 13.98 -6.11 -3.91
C LEU A 164 14.79 -7.31 -3.39
N LYS A 165 15.53 -8.04 -4.25
CA LYS A 165 16.23 -9.30 -3.88
C LYS A 165 17.20 -9.22 -2.69
N ASN A 166 17.73 -8.05 -2.38
CA ASN A 166 18.71 -7.84 -1.31
C ASN A 166 18.16 -7.03 -0.13
N VAL A 167 16.83 -6.86 -0.05
CA VAL A 167 16.18 -6.14 1.05
C VAL A 167 16.04 -7.08 2.25
N ASP A 168 16.57 -6.66 3.40
CA ASP A 168 16.56 -7.43 4.65
C ASP A 168 15.21 -7.33 5.39
N ALA A 169 14.55 -6.19 5.27
CA ALA A 169 13.23 -5.94 5.87
C ALA A 169 12.45 -4.89 5.07
N ILE A 170 11.12 -5.01 5.05
CA ILE A 170 10.23 -4.06 4.38
C ILE A 170 9.11 -3.60 5.31
N PHE A 171 8.86 -2.30 5.32
CA PHE A 171 7.82 -1.68 6.14
C PHE A 171 6.77 -1.02 5.26
N GLY A 172 5.50 -1.17 5.62
CA GLY A 172 4.37 -0.48 5.02
C GLY A 172 3.47 0.12 6.09
N LEU A 173 2.70 1.13 5.71
CA LEU A 173 1.66 1.69 6.57
C LEU A 173 0.37 1.92 5.78
N HIS A 174 -0.73 2.05 6.52
CA HIS A 174 -2.00 2.44 5.96
C HIS A 174 -2.70 3.48 6.85
N VAL A 175 -3.29 4.53 6.27
CA VAL A 175 -4.12 5.47 7.03
C VAL A 175 -5.43 4.81 7.45
N SER A 176 -5.98 5.17 8.61
CA SER A 176 -7.23 4.60 9.10
C SER A 176 -8.04 5.56 9.95
N VAL A 177 -9.35 5.36 10.03
CA VAL A 177 -10.32 6.41 10.46
C VAL A 177 -10.93 6.23 11.84
N ARG A 178 -10.62 5.16 12.56
CA ARG A 178 -11.33 4.79 13.80
C ARG A 178 -10.79 5.50 15.06
N PHE A 179 -9.47 5.57 15.22
CA PHE A 179 -8.84 6.06 16.45
C PHE A 179 -8.25 7.46 16.27
N PRO A 180 -7.95 8.17 17.37
CA PRO A 180 -7.40 9.52 17.32
C PRO A 180 -6.06 9.60 16.60
N ILE A 181 -5.75 10.76 16.03
CA ILE A 181 -4.40 11.10 15.53
C ILE A 181 -3.34 10.80 16.59
N GLY A 182 -2.19 10.30 16.13
CA GLY A 182 -1.09 9.89 17.00
C GLY A 182 -1.26 8.49 17.59
N THR A 183 -2.37 7.80 17.28
CA THR A 183 -2.52 6.37 17.54
C THR A 183 -1.94 5.56 16.39
N VAL A 184 -1.39 4.38 16.70
CA VAL A 184 -1.06 3.34 15.72
C VAL A 184 -1.70 2.01 16.10
N ALA A 185 -2.04 1.18 15.12
CA ALA A 185 -2.50 -0.19 15.39
C ALA A 185 -1.79 -1.24 14.55
N THR A 186 -1.43 -2.36 15.18
CA THR A 186 -0.78 -3.51 14.55
C THR A 186 -0.76 -4.72 15.48
N ARG A 187 -0.24 -5.85 15.02
CA ARG A 187 -0.05 -7.10 15.77
C ARG A 187 1.06 -7.94 15.14
N PRO A 188 1.69 -8.89 15.87
CA PRO A 188 2.52 -9.91 15.25
C PRO A 188 1.63 -10.98 14.58
N GLY A 189 2.18 -11.66 13.58
CA GLY A 189 1.48 -12.71 12.87
C GLY A 189 0.33 -12.19 11.99
N PRO A 190 -0.74 -12.97 11.77
CA PRO A 190 -1.80 -12.62 10.82
C PRO A 190 -2.50 -11.29 11.14
N LEU A 191 -2.52 -10.37 10.20
CA LEU A 191 -3.14 -9.04 10.28
C LEU A 191 -4.36 -8.91 9.35
N LEU A 192 -4.23 -9.33 8.08
CA LEU A 192 -5.28 -9.24 7.06
C LEU A 192 -5.55 -10.61 6.42
N ALA A 193 -6.75 -10.81 5.90
CA ALA A 193 -7.16 -12.05 5.27
C ALA A 193 -6.55 -12.20 3.88
N ALA A 194 -6.42 -13.45 3.43
CA ALA A 194 -6.22 -13.75 2.02
C ALA A 194 -7.48 -13.37 1.24
N SER A 195 -7.31 -12.98 -0.03
CA SER A 195 -8.43 -12.76 -0.95
C SER A 195 -8.18 -13.46 -2.28
N GLY A 196 -9.26 -13.80 -2.97
CA GLY A 196 -9.21 -14.33 -4.31
C GLY A 196 -10.39 -13.80 -5.09
N PHE A 197 -10.23 -13.73 -6.39
CA PHE A 197 -11.29 -13.31 -7.31
C PHE A 197 -11.78 -14.53 -8.08
N PHE A 198 -13.05 -14.52 -8.44
CA PHE A 198 -13.56 -15.49 -9.40
C PHE A 198 -14.63 -14.85 -10.27
N GLU A 199 -14.68 -15.28 -11.52
CA GLU A 199 -15.77 -15.02 -12.43
C GLU A 199 -16.55 -16.32 -12.65
N ALA A 200 -17.85 -16.27 -12.36
CA ALA A 200 -18.75 -17.40 -12.60
C ALA A 200 -19.64 -17.07 -13.80
N VAL A 201 -19.31 -17.63 -14.96
CA VAL A 201 -20.19 -17.59 -16.12
C VAL A 201 -21.07 -18.82 -16.06
N ILE A 202 -22.37 -18.59 -16.05
CA ILE A 202 -23.31 -19.70 -16.09
C ILE A 202 -24.13 -19.55 -17.36
N SER A 203 -24.62 -20.62 -17.98
CA SER A 203 -25.25 -20.58 -19.30
C SER A 203 -26.51 -21.44 -19.35
N GLY A 204 -27.63 -20.82 -19.73
CA GLY A 204 -28.92 -21.42 -19.94
C GLY A 204 -29.30 -21.50 -21.42
N LYS A 205 -30.60 -21.45 -21.70
CA LYS A 205 -31.17 -21.50 -23.05
C LYS A 205 -32.22 -20.40 -23.17
N GLY A 206 -31.94 -19.42 -24.02
CA GLY A 206 -32.88 -18.32 -24.26
C GLY A 206 -34.21 -18.77 -24.87
N GLY A 207 -35.23 -17.94 -24.72
CA GLY A 207 -36.57 -18.18 -25.26
C GLY A 207 -37.50 -17.01 -25.02
N HIS A 208 -38.71 -17.08 -25.59
CA HIS A 208 -39.72 -16.04 -25.39
C HIS A 208 -40.23 -16.09 -23.94
N ALA A 209 -40.26 -14.93 -23.26
CA ALA A 209 -40.68 -14.84 -21.85
C ALA A 209 -42.10 -15.37 -21.58
N ALA A 210 -43.00 -15.35 -22.57
CA ALA A 210 -44.36 -15.89 -22.44
C ALA A 210 -44.44 -17.42 -22.51
N THR A 211 -43.35 -18.10 -22.91
CA THR A 211 -43.27 -19.56 -23.02
C THR A 211 -42.04 -20.10 -22.26
N PRO A 212 -41.96 -19.90 -20.94
CA PRO A 212 -40.74 -20.18 -20.17
C PRO A 212 -40.36 -21.67 -20.14
N HIS A 213 -41.33 -22.57 -20.34
CA HIS A 213 -41.11 -24.02 -20.41
C HIS A 213 -40.25 -24.48 -21.61
N HIS A 214 -40.02 -23.61 -22.60
CA HIS A 214 -39.10 -23.88 -23.72
C HIS A 214 -37.68 -23.31 -23.51
N ALA A 215 -37.50 -22.51 -22.45
CA ALA A 215 -36.26 -21.86 -22.07
C ALA A 215 -35.64 -22.52 -20.83
N ILE A 216 -34.37 -22.20 -20.56
CA ILE A 216 -33.69 -22.47 -19.29
C ILE A 216 -33.21 -21.10 -18.81
N ASP A 217 -33.94 -20.52 -17.85
CA ASP A 217 -33.73 -19.15 -17.41
C ASP A 217 -32.45 -19.04 -16.56
N PRO A 218 -31.43 -18.35 -17.07
CA PRO A 218 -30.18 -18.24 -16.35
C PRO A 218 -30.27 -17.29 -15.14
N VAL A 219 -31.10 -16.26 -15.22
CA VAL A 219 -31.17 -15.20 -14.20
C VAL A 219 -31.71 -15.78 -12.90
N VAL A 220 -32.84 -16.48 -12.97
CA VAL A 220 -33.45 -17.18 -11.82
C VAL A 220 -32.44 -18.11 -11.16
N ALA A 221 -31.73 -18.83 -12.02
CA ALA A 221 -30.80 -19.84 -11.64
C ALA A 221 -29.59 -19.18 -10.89
N ALA A 222 -29.06 -18.04 -11.35
CA ALA A 222 -27.97 -17.35 -10.66
C ALA A 222 -28.39 -16.64 -9.38
N SER A 223 -29.61 -16.09 -9.35
CA SER A 223 -30.17 -15.54 -8.12
C SER A 223 -30.19 -16.59 -7.02
N ASN A 224 -30.54 -17.84 -7.34
CA ASN A 224 -30.49 -18.94 -6.38
C ASN A 224 -29.07 -19.27 -5.91
N VAL A 225 -28.05 -19.19 -6.79
CA VAL A 225 -26.64 -19.34 -6.39
C VAL A 225 -26.26 -18.26 -5.40
N ILE A 226 -26.53 -16.99 -5.72
CA ILE A 226 -26.20 -15.84 -4.87
C ILE A 226 -26.86 -15.97 -3.48
N ILE A 227 -28.14 -16.37 -3.44
CA ILE A 227 -28.86 -16.59 -2.19
C ILE A 227 -28.29 -17.76 -1.38
N SER A 228 -27.68 -18.76 -2.03
CA SER A 228 -27.12 -19.96 -1.39
C SER A 228 -25.66 -19.79 -0.94
N LEU A 229 -24.94 -18.83 -1.50
CA LEU A 229 -23.54 -18.49 -1.16
C LEU A 229 -23.25 -17.93 0.26
N PRO A 230 -24.18 -17.37 1.06
CA PRO A 230 -23.87 -16.69 2.35
C PRO A 230 -23.22 -17.56 3.44
N SER A 231 -23.01 -18.86 3.20
CA SER A 231 -22.30 -19.75 4.13
C SER A 231 -20.78 -19.58 4.11
N LEU A 232 -20.23 -18.78 3.18
CA LEU A 232 -18.80 -18.44 3.04
C LEU A 232 -18.62 -16.91 3.05
N VAL A 233 -17.43 -16.43 3.43
CA VAL A 233 -17.09 -14.99 3.28
C VAL A 233 -16.82 -14.71 1.80
N VAL A 234 -17.90 -14.54 1.04
CA VAL A 234 -17.91 -14.30 -0.40
C VAL A 234 -18.78 -13.10 -0.69
N THR A 235 -18.22 -12.10 -1.36
CA THR A 235 -18.96 -10.91 -1.81
C THR A 235 -19.16 -10.99 -3.32
N VAL A 236 -20.41 -10.97 -3.78
CA VAL A 236 -20.74 -10.84 -5.21
C VAL A 236 -20.89 -9.35 -5.52
N ALA A 237 -19.82 -8.74 -6.03
CA ALA A 237 -19.77 -7.29 -6.28
C ALA A 237 -20.42 -6.84 -7.60
N GLY A 238 -20.68 -7.78 -8.52
CA GLY A 238 -21.29 -7.50 -9.83
C GLY A 238 -22.23 -8.63 -10.26
N PHE A 239 -23.32 -8.27 -10.94
CA PHE A 239 -24.29 -9.20 -11.52
C PHE A 239 -24.83 -8.64 -12.83
N GLU A 240 -24.47 -9.28 -13.94
CA GLU A 240 -24.95 -8.93 -15.27
C GLU A 240 -25.75 -10.10 -15.86
N GLY A 241 -26.96 -9.81 -16.35
CA GLY A 241 -27.81 -10.81 -16.99
C GLY A 241 -29.01 -10.16 -17.67
N GLY A 242 -29.28 -10.55 -18.93
CA GLY A 242 -30.41 -10.01 -19.70
C GLY A 242 -30.03 -8.91 -20.70
N GLY A 243 -31.01 -8.50 -21.50
CA GLY A 243 -30.88 -7.39 -22.46
C GLY A 243 -32.25 -6.77 -22.76
N ALA A 244 -33.09 -7.45 -23.55
CA ALA A 244 -34.46 -7.00 -23.82
C ALA A 244 -35.45 -7.53 -22.78
N SER A 245 -36.43 -6.71 -22.37
CA SER A 245 -37.39 -7.03 -21.29
C SER A 245 -38.31 -8.22 -21.57
N ASN A 246 -38.39 -8.69 -22.82
CA ASN A 246 -39.23 -9.80 -23.25
C ASN A 246 -38.45 -11.06 -23.67
N ILE A 247 -37.14 -11.08 -23.45
CA ILE A 247 -36.24 -12.19 -23.84
C ILE A 247 -35.59 -12.78 -22.59
N ILE A 248 -35.68 -14.10 -22.44
CA ILE A 248 -34.90 -14.83 -21.44
C ILE A 248 -33.45 -14.93 -21.96
N PRO A 249 -32.43 -14.47 -21.20
CA PRO A 249 -31.04 -14.47 -21.66
C PRO A 249 -30.42 -15.86 -21.74
N ILE A 250 -29.19 -15.92 -22.24
CA ILE A 250 -28.45 -17.18 -22.48
C ILE A 250 -27.47 -17.48 -21.33
N SER A 251 -27.21 -16.57 -20.36
CA SER A 251 -26.24 -16.79 -19.27
C SER A 251 -26.58 -16.25 -17.86
N ALA A 252 -26.22 -17.03 -16.81
CA ALA A 252 -26.37 -17.05 -15.32
C ALA A 252 -26.99 -18.43 -14.77
N GLY A 253 -26.76 -19.00 -13.55
CA GLY A 253 -27.47 -20.25 -13.13
C GLY A 253 -27.12 -21.24 -11.95
N VAL A 254 -28.19 -21.88 -11.41
CA VAL A 254 -28.41 -23.29 -11.00
C VAL A 254 -29.81 -23.75 -11.50
N HIS A 255 -29.86 -24.88 -12.23
CA HIS A 255 -30.99 -25.67 -12.82
C HIS A 255 -30.74 -25.94 -14.33
N ARG A 256 -30.15 -27.09 -14.69
CA ARG A 256 -29.80 -27.51 -16.07
C ARG A 256 -28.90 -26.56 -16.89
N CYS A 257 -28.38 -25.50 -16.28
CA CYS A 257 -27.35 -24.63 -16.85
C CYS A 257 -25.96 -25.29 -16.78
N ASN A 258 -25.04 -24.88 -17.66
CA ASN A 258 -23.61 -25.15 -17.52
C ASN A 258 -22.94 -23.98 -16.78
N ALA A 259 -22.08 -24.25 -15.80
CA ALA A 259 -21.37 -23.21 -15.06
C ALA A 259 -19.86 -23.43 -15.16
N SER A 260 -19.11 -22.37 -15.48
CA SER A 260 -17.66 -22.34 -15.41
C SER A 260 -17.24 -21.27 -14.42
N VAL A 261 -16.27 -21.62 -13.57
CA VAL A 261 -15.64 -20.70 -12.64
C VAL A 261 -14.20 -20.52 -13.08
N ASP A 262 -13.81 -19.28 -13.32
CA ASP A 262 -12.43 -18.89 -13.58
C ASP A 262 -11.93 -18.04 -12.42
N PHE A 263 -10.78 -18.37 -11.84
CA PHE A 263 -10.15 -17.61 -10.77
C PHE A 263 -9.28 -16.47 -11.29
N ASN A 264 -9.03 -16.43 -12.61
CA ASN A 264 -8.30 -15.39 -13.32
C ASN A 264 -6.93 -15.02 -12.70
N GLU A 265 -6.20 -16.02 -12.18
CA GLU A 265 -4.91 -15.85 -11.48
C GLU A 265 -3.82 -15.14 -12.33
N SER A 266 -3.94 -15.18 -13.65
CA SER A 266 -3.01 -14.48 -14.55
C SER A 266 -3.22 -12.97 -14.62
N GLU A 267 -4.45 -12.49 -14.41
CA GLU A 267 -4.79 -11.07 -14.48
C GLU A 267 -5.07 -10.46 -13.10
N LYS A 268 -5.64 -11.25 -12.18
CA LYS A 268 -5.98 -10.88 -10.81
C LYS A 268 -5.47 -11.96 -9.86
N PRO A 269 -4.20 -11.89 -9.44
CA PRO A 269 -3.63 -12.91 -8.57
C PRO A 269 -4.35 -12.91 -7.22
N SER A 270 -4.57 -14.10 -6.65
CA SER A 270 -5.05 -14.21 -5.27
C SER A 270 -4.03 -13.63 -4.29
N TYR A 271 -4.49 -12.82 -3.33
CA TYR A 271 -3.62 -12.19 -2.35
C TYR A 271 -3.42 -13.16 -1.17
N PRO A 272 -2.17 -13.45 -0.77
CA PRO A 272 -1.89 -14.21 0.44
C PRO A 272 -2.37 -13.43 1.68
N PRO A 273 -2.51 -14.10 2.84
CA PRO A 273 -2.81 -13.38 4.07
C PRO A 273 -1.65 -12.46 4.45
N MET A 274 -1.94 -11.24 4.89
CA MET A 274 -0.90 -10.35 5.40
C MET A 274 -0.48 -10.83 6.79
N VAL A 275 0.77 -11.29 6.92
CA VAL A 275 1.35 -11.78 8.17
C VAL A 275 2.56 -10.91 8.54
N ASN A 276 2.47 -10.24 9.68
CA ASN A 276 3.58 -9.46 10.23
C ASN A 276 4.65 -10.35 10.85
N HIS A 277 5.91 -10.07 10.54
CA HIS A 277 7.05 -10.76 11.12
C HIS A 277 7.20 -10.47 12.62
N GLU A 278 7.37 -11.51 13.45
CA GLU A 278 7.37 -11.38 14.92
C GLU A 278 8.51 -10.49 15.45
N HIS A 279 9.74 -10.70 14.98
CA HIS A 279 10.88 -9.87 15.42
C HIS A 279 10.75 -8.39 15.04
N LEU A 280 10.04 -8.09 13.94
CA LEU A 280 9.77 -6.70 13.56
C LEU A 280 8.67 -6.08 14.43
N HIS A 281 7.78 -6.89 15.02
CA HIS A 281 6.78 -6.43 15.98
C HIS A 281 7.40 -5.88 17.25
N GLU A 282 8.38 -6.56 17.83
CA GLU A 282 9.08 -6.10 19.04
C GLU A 282 9.82 -4.79 18.77
N HIS A 283 10.45 -4.68 17.60
CA HIS A 283 11.06 -3.44 17.15
C HIS A 283 10.02 -2.33 16.98
N PHE A 284 8.87 -2.64 16.35
CA PHE A 284 7.73 -1.74 16.22
C PHE A 284 7.27 -1.18 17.55
N GLN A 285 6.98 -2.05 18.51
CA GLN A 285 6.48 -1.64 19.82
C GLN A 285 7.44 -0.68 20.53
N ARG A 286 8.75 -0.94 20.47
CA ARG A 286 9.77 -0.06 21.09
C ARG A 286 9.77 1.33 20.47
N VAL A 287 9.91 1.41 19.14
CA VAL A 287 10.00 2.68 18.41
C VAL A 287 8.70 3.48 18.53
N ALA A 288 7.55 2.86 18.31
CA ALA A 288 6.26 3.53 18.43
C ALA A 288 6.00 4.00 19.87
N SER A 289 6.41 3.22 20.88
CA SER A 289 6.18 3.60 22.29
C SER A 289 7.05 4.79 22.68
N ASP A 290 8.30 4.82 22.23
CA ASP A 290 9.23 5.94 22.43
C ASP A 290 8.69 7.22 21.79
N MET A 291 8.15 7.12 20.57
CA MET A 291 7.72 8.29 19.80
C MET A 291 6.32 8.80 20.16
N LEU A 292 5.37 7.90 20.39
CA LEU A 292 3.94 8.21 20.54
C LEU A 292 3.43 7.99 21.97
N GLY A 293 4.18 7.26 22.81
CA GLY A 293 3.72 6.78 24.11
C GLY A 293 2.97 5.45 24.01
N ALA A 294 3.23 4.55 24.95
CA ALA A 294 2.70 3.18 24.95
C ALA A 294 1.16 3.10 24.93
N THR A 295 0.46 4.10 25.48
CA THR A 295 -1.02 4.16 25.49
C THR A 295 -1.61 4.40 24.10
N ASN A 296 -0.80 4.87 23.15
CA ASN A 296 -1.22 5.18 21.78
C ASN A 296 -0.89 4.05 20.79
N ILE A 297 -0.48 2.88 21.30
CA ILE A 297 -0.33 1.66 20.53
C ILE A 297 -1.51 0.75 20.82
N VAL A 298 -2.27 0.44 19.79
CA VAL A 298 -3.44 -0.44 19.86
C VAL A 298 -3.09 -1.78 19.24
N GLU A 299 -3.34 -2.87 19.96
CA GLU A 299 -3.26 -4.20 19.37
C GLU A 299 -4.40 -4.39 18.37
N ALA A 300 -4.05 -4.62 17.10
CA ALA A 300 -5.02 -4.86 16.05
C ALA A 300 -5.68 -6.24 16.22
N ARG A 301 -6.98 -6.31 15.93
CA ARG A 301 -7.64 -7.60 15.65
C ARG A 301 -7.46 -7.90 14.17
N PRO A 302 -7.27 -9.17 13.76
CA PRO A 302 -7.25 -9.52 12.35
C PRO A 302 -8.51 -9.01 11.64
N LEU A 303 -8.35 -8.46 10.44
CA LEU A 303 -9.44 -7.91 9.63
C LEU A 303 -9.63 -8.74 8.36
N MET A 304 -10.85 -8.68 7.81
CA MET A 304 -11.21 -9.41 6.58
C MET A 304 -10.84 -8.66 5.29
N GLY A 305 -10.23 -7.47 5.40
CA GLY A 305 -9.60 -6.82 4.24
C GLY A 305 -8.42 -7.65 3.75
N ALA A 306 -7.96 -7.35 2.54
CA ALA A 306 -6.75 -7.90 1.95
C ALA A 306 -5.87 -6.74 1.48
N GLU A 307 -4.59 -7.02 1.28
CA GLU A 307 -3.57 -6.02 0.94
C GLU A 307 -2.46 -6.75 0.18
N ASP A 308 -2.04 -6.22 -0.98
CA ASP A 308 -1.05 -6.88 -1.82
C ASP A 308 0.39 -6.77 -1.28
N PHE A 309 0.65 -5.90 -0.28
CA PHE A 309 1.87 -5.93 0.52
C PHE A 309 2.16 -7.32 1.11
N SER A 310 1.14 -8.16 1.28
CA SER A 310 1.27 -9.57 1.66
C SER A 310 2.28 -10.34 0.78
N PHE A 311 2.36 -10.05 -0.53
CA PHE A 311 3.38 -10.66 -1.40
C PHE A 311 4.80 -10.31 -0.96
N PHE A 312 5.05 -9.06 -0.57
CA PHE A 312 6.34 -8.66 0.00
C PHE A 312 6.62 -9.39 1.31
N ALA A 313 5.62 -9.49 2.19
CA ALA A 313 5.75 -10.12 3.50
C ALA A 313 5.99 -11.64 3.43
N GLU A 314 5.56 -12.32 2.36
CA GLU A 314 5.92 -13.73 2.11
C GLU A 314 7.38 -13.91 1.68
N ALA A 315 7.95 -12.92 0.96
CA ALA A 315 9.29 -13.01 0.38
C ALA A 315 10.39 -12.40 1.26
N ILE A 316 10.06 -11.37 2.03
CA ILE A 316 10.96 -10.53 2.83
C ILE A 316 10.32 -10.35 4.21
N PRO A 317 11.08 -10.36 5.33
CA PRO A 317 10.56 -9.95 6.62
C PRO A 317 9.80 -8.62 6.55
N GLY A 318 8.47 -8.71 6.56
CA GLY A 318 7.56 -7.60 6.30
C GLY A 318 6.85 -7.15 7.56
N TYR A 319 6.61 -5.84 7.67
CA TYR A 319 5.86 -5.29 8.79
C TYR A 319 4.94 -4.14 8.37
N PHE A 320 3.65 -4.32 8.65
CA PHE A 320 2.56 -3.44 8.26
C PHE A 320 1.77 -2.97 9.47
N PHE A 321 1.40 -1.70 9.48
CA PHE A 321 0.68 -1.08 10.58
C PHE A 321 -0.22 0.07 10.11
N SER A 322 -1.26 0.36 10.88
CA SER A 322 -2.15 1.48 10.59
C SER A 322 -1.75 2.72 11.39
N VAL A 323 -1.78 3.89 10.74
CA VAL A 323 -1.75 5.20 11.40
C VAL A 323 -3.15 5.79 11.41
N TRP A 324 -3.60 6.28 12.56
CA TRP A 324 -4.97 6.73 12.69
C TRP A 324 -5.10 8.24 12.55
N MET A 325 -6.23 8.70 12.02
CA MET A 325 -6.41 10.09 11.62
C MET A 325 -7.71 10.76 12.12
N GLN A 326 -8.47 10.12 13.01
CA GLN A 326 -9.67 10.75 13.57
C GLN A 326 -9.28 11.94 14.46
N ASN A 327 -9.96 13.07 14.29
CA ASN A 327 -9.93 14.15 15.27
C ASN A 327 -11.12 13.96 16.22
N GLU A 328 -10.88 13.85 17.52
CA GLU A 328 -11.93 13.61 18.52
C GLU A 328 -12.98 14.72 18.58
N ASN A 329 -12.62 15.93 18.14
CA ASN A 329 -13.48 17.12 18.18
C ASN A 329 -14.18 17.41 16.84
N GLN A 330 -14.06 16.52 15.85
CA GLN A 330 -14.65 16.68 14.52
C GLN A 330 -15.61 15.54 14.19
N GLU A 331 -16.34 15.69 13.08
CA GLU A 331 -17.19 14.63 12.57
C GLU A 331 -16.40 13.35 12.32
N LYS A 332 -17.09 12.21 12.47
CA LYS A 332 -16.49 10.91 12.28
C LYS A 332 -16.09 10.74 10.81
N LEU A 333 -14.82 10.40 10.58
CA LEU A 333 -14.32 10.13 9.25
C LEU A 333 -14.95 8.86 8.67
N VAL A 334 -15.17 8.88 7.37
CA VAL A 334 -15.80 7.79 6.62
C VAL A 334 -14.72 6.76 6.24
N SER A 335 -15.08 5.48 6.23
CA SER A 335 -14.18 4.41 5.83
C SER A 335 -13.74 4.54 4.37
N GLY A 336 -12.64 3.88 4.02
CA GLY A 336 -12.12 3.85 2.66
C GLY A 336 -13.15 3.31 1.66
N HIS A 337 -12.89 3.56 0.37
CA HIS A 337 -13.73 3.16 -0.77
C HIS A 337 -15.11 3.83 -0.78
N SER A 338 -15.32 4.82 0.08
CA SER A 338 -16.50 5.69 0.07
C SER A 338 -16.25 6.95 -0.76
N PRO A 339 -17.24 7.46 -1.50
CA PRO A 339 -17.13 8.74 -2.20
C PRO A 339 -16.99 9.94 -1.23
N TYR A 340 -17.18 9.74 0.07
CA TYR A 340 -17.02 10.75 1.12
C TYR A 340 -15.73 10.58 1.92
N PHE A 341 -14.83 9.67 1.51
CA PHE A 341 -13.56 9.47 2.18
C PHE A 341 -12.71 10.74 2.12
N THR A 342 -12.14 11.13 3.25
CA THR A 342 -11.20 12.24 3.34
C THR A 342 -10.04 11.87 4.25
N VAL A 343 -8.85 12.36 3.91
CA VAL A 343 -7.67 12.26 4.76
C VAL A 343 -7.57 13.51 5.62
N ASN A 344 -7.45 13.29 6.93
CA ASN A 344 -7.05 14.36 7.84
C ASN A 344 -5.53 14.54 7.77
N GLU A 345 -5.10 15.64 7.14
CA GLU A 345 -3.70 15.89 6.80
C GLU A 345 -2.77 16.03 8.02
N GLU A 346 -3.31 16.29 9.22
CA GLU A 346 -2.52 16.31 10.46
C GLU A 346 -1.87 14.95 10.78
N VAL A 347 -2.27 13.86 10.11
CA VAL A 347 -1.64 12.54 10.24
C VAL A 347 -0.31 12.42 9.46
N LEU A 348 -0.07 13.25 8.43
CA LEU A 348 1.09 13.14 7.54
C LEU A 348 2.43 13.15 8.32
N PRO A 349 2.65 14.04 9.30
CA PRO A 349 3.88 14.05 10.08
C PRO A 349 4.11 12.79 10.91
N TYR A 350 3.05 12.14 11.39
CA TYR A 350 3.14 10.92 12.19
C TYR A 350 3.62 9.74 11.35
N GLY A 351 3.05 9.58 10.16
CA GLY A 351 3.50 8.56 9.20
C GLY A 351 4.95 8.78 8.79
N ALA A 352 5.30 9.98 8.31
CA ALA A 352 6.67 10.29 7.90
C ALA A 352 7.70 10.07 9.03
N ALA A 353 7.37 10.49 10.27
CA ALA A 353 8.26 10.35 11.41
C ALA A 353 8.44 8.89 11.86
N LEU A 354 7.36 8.11 11.97
CA LEU A 354 7.42 6.69 12.36
C LEU A 354 8.34 5.93 11.42
N VAL A 355 8.07 6.03 10.14
CA VAL A 355 8.80 5.33 9.09
C VAL A 355 10.27 5.75 9.07
N THR A 356 10.57 7.05 9.23
CA THR A 356 11.94 7.55 9.34
C THR A 356 12.66 6.97 10.56
N ARG A 357 11.98 6.93 11.71
CA ARG A 357 12.56 6.44 12.97
C ARG A 357 12.86 4.94 12.91
N TYR A 358 11.99 4.16 12.28
CA TYR A 358 12.19 2.71 12.08
C TYR A 358 13.50 2.38 11.40
N LEU A 359 13.84 3.10 10.33
CA LEU A 359 15.05 2.85 9.56
C LEU A 359 16.36 3.09 10.33
N LEU A 360 16.32 4.02 11.28
CA LEU A 360 17.51 4.46 12.01
C LEU A 360 17.82 3.57 13.22
N GLU A 361 16.82 2.93 13.81
CA GLU A 361 17.01 2.07 14.99
C GLU A 361 17.12 0.57 14.66
N HIS A 362 16.91 0.15 13.41
CA HIS A 362 17.01 -1.25 13.03
C HIS A 362 18.48 -1.74 13.03
N GLN A 363 19.08 -1.92 14.19
CA GLN A 363 20.28 -2.74 14.30
C GLN A 363 19.87 -4.18 14.01
N ILE A 364 20.34 -4.73 12.89
CA ILE A 364 20.38 -6.18 12.75
C ILE A 364 21.39 -6.63 13.81
N GLU A 365 20.91 -7.16 14.93
CA GLU A 365 21.70 -8.09 15.72
C GLU A 365 21.97 -9.27 14.79
N THR A 366 23.09 -9.19 14.07
CA THR A 366 23.59 -10.33 13.32
C THR A 366 23.99 -11.35 14.37
N ASP A 367 23.16 -12.38 14.48
CA ASP A 367 23.35 -13.51 15.36
C ASP A 367 24.74 -14.09 15.06
N THR A 368 25.68 -13.81 15.96
CA THR A 368 27.03 -14.39 15.93
C THR A 368 26.94 -15.77 16.56
N SER A 369 26.26 -16.69 15.87
CA SER A 369 26.05 -18.04 16.39
C SER A 369 26.05 -19.13 15.32
N PHE A 370 26.83 -18.99 14.24
CA PHE A 370 27.19 -20.14 13.38
C PHE A 370 28.63 -20.04 12.85
N HIS A 371 29.59 -19.99 13.77
CA HIS A 371 30.95 -20.47 13.52
C HIS A 371 31.47 -21.09 14.82
N ASP A 372 31.04 -22.30 15.11
CA ASP A 372 31.87 -23.36 15.68
C ASP A 372 31.10 -24.69 15.59
N GLU A 373 31.82 -25.75 15.20
CA GLU A 373 31.41 -27.17 15.09
C GLU A 373 30.64 -27.61 13.83
N PHE A 374 31.34 -27.92 12.72
CA PHE A 374 31.94 -29.25 12.42
C PHE A 374 32.66 -29.23 11.06
#